data_AF-A3IVA3-F1
#
_entry.id   AF-A3IVA3-F1
#
_cell.length_a   1.000
_cell.length_b   1.000
_cell.length_c   1.000
_cell.angle_alpha   90.00
_cell.angle_beta   90.00
_cell.angle_gamma   90.00
#
_symmetry.space_group_name_H-M   'P 1'
#
loop_
_entity.id
_entity.type
_entity.pdbx_description
1 polymer ?
#
loop_
_entity_poly.entity_id
_entity_poly.type
_entity_poly.pdbx_seq_one_letter_code
_entity_poly.pdbx_strand_id
1 'polypeptide(L)'
;MSNNLALKLREGTSHSHTLAENTAFTKCFLKGIVEREPFRKLLADFYFLYSTLEEELERHKDDPVISKIYFPELNRKQNLVKDLEYYYGENWAADIFPSVAGQTYVARIREVSQIEPALLVAHSYVRYMGDLSGGQSLKNIARSALELPADQGTQFYEFEQIATAEARREFKGKYRDGLNALPIDESLEQKIIDEANHAFTLNRDVVHELEADVKEAIGDHVFELITRQAIPGATEHPHGHGHPHNVAIAE
;
A
#
# COMPACT_ATOMS: atom_id res chain seq x y z
N MET A 1 -5.55 -23.64 18.36
CA MET A 1 -5.52 -22.34 19.07
C MET A 1 -5.46 -21.25 18.01
N SER A 2 -6.19 -20.14 18.17
CA SER A 2 -6.03 -18.98 17.29
C SER A 2 -4.60 -18.47 17.43
N ASN A 3 -3.86 -18.34 16.33
CA ASN A 3 -2.61 -17.60 16.37
C ASN A 3 -2.95 -16.10 16.54
N ASN A 4 -2.04 -15.30 17.07
CA ASN A 4 -2.23 -13.85 17.23
C ASN A 4 -1.49 -13.08 16.13
N LEU A 5 -1.45 -13.65 14.91
CA LEU A 5 -0.64 -13.16 13.81
C LEU A 5 -1.01 -11.72 13.44
N ALA A 6 -2.29 -11.34 13.52
CA ALA A 6 -2.71 -9.98 13.21
C ALA A 6 -2.05 -8.93 14.11
N LEU A 7 -1.94 -9.20 15.42
CA LEU A 7 -1.26 -8.31 16.35
C LEU A 7 0.25 -8.35 16.13
N LYS A 8 0.82 -9.54 15.96
CA LYS A 8 2.27 -9.71 15.75
C LYS A 8 2.76 -9.05 14.47
N LEU A 9 1.99 -9.10 13.38
CA LEU A 9 2.27 -8.33 12.17
C LEU A 9 2.24 -6.83 12.45
N ARG A 10 1.20 -6.34 13.13
CA ARG A 10 1.09 -4.91 13.46
C ARG A 10 2.28 -4.42 14.27
N GLU A 11 2.65 -5.14 15.32
CA GLU A 11 3.76 -4.77 16.21
C GLU A 11 5.10 -4.98 15.51
N GLY A 12 5.29 -6.13 14.86
CA GLY A 12 6.52 -6.55 14.19
C GLY A 12 6.86 -5.73 12.94
N THR A 13 5.90 -5.04 12.33
CA THR A 13 6.14 -4.13 11.20
C THR A 13 5.97 -2.65 11.56
N SER A 14 5.75 -2.31 12.83
CA SER A 14 5.47 -0.92 13.25
C SER A 14 6.59 0.05 12.85
N HIS A 15 7.85 -0.35 13.05
CA HIS A 15 9.01 0.45 12.64
C HIS A 15 9.10 0.61 11.12
N SER A 16 8.89 -0.48 10.36
CA SER A 16 8.90 -0.44 8.89
C SER A 16 7.79 0.45 8.32
N HIS A 17 6.63 0.50 8.98
CA HIS A 17 5.57 1.44 8.66
C HIS A 17 6.01 2.89 8.87
N THR A 18 6.62 3.22 10.02
CA THR A 18 7.19 4.56 10.28
C THR A 18 8.20 4.95 9.22
N LEU A 19 9.09 4.03 8.82
CA LEU A 19 10.07 4.29 7.76
C LEU A 19 9.40 4.57 6.42
N ALA A 20 8.29 3.88 6.09
CA ALA A 20 7.55 4.12 4.86
C ALA A 20 6.92 5.52 4.85
N GLU A 21 6.29 5.94 5.95
CA GLU A 21 5.76 7.29 6.14
C GLU A 21 6.84 8.37 6.05
N ASN A 22 8.09 8.01 6.37
CA ASN A 22 9.23 8.92 6.38
C ASN A 22 10.06 8.95 5.09
N THR A 23 9.65 8.24 4.03
CA THR A 23 10.23 8.43 2.69
C THR A 23 9.98 9.86 2.20
N ALA A 24 10.87 10.42 1.39
CA ALA A 24 10.77 11.83 1.00
C ALA A 24 9.51 12.07 0.16
N PHE A 25 9.23 11.17 -0.78
CA PHE A 25 7.98 11.19 -1.56
C PHE A 25 6.75 11.18 -0.65
N THR A 26 6.68 10.30 0.34
CA THR A 26 5.49 10.20 1.22
C THR A 26 5.34 11.44 2.10
N LYS A 27 6.44 12.02 2.60
CA LYS A 27 6.40 13.30 3.33
C LYS A 27 5.88 14.45 2.47
N CYS A 28 6.37 14.58 1.24
CA CYS A 28 5.87 15.56 0.28
C CYS A 28 4.36 15.34 0.03
N PHE A 29 3.97 14.09 -0.23
CA PHE A 29 2.58 13.71 -0.44
C PHE A 29 1.70 14.13 0.74
N LEU A 30 2.05 13.73 1.98
CA LEU A 30 1.30 14.06 3.19
C LEU A 30 1.20 15.58 3.46
N LYS A 31 2.13 16.37 2.91
CA LYS A 31 2.12 17.84 2.94
C LYS A 31 1.32 18.48 1.81
N GLY A 32 0.65 17.70 0.97
CA GLY A 32 -0.15 18.17 -0.14
C GLY A 32 0.61 18.37 -1.46
N ILE A 33 1.88 17.97 -1.52
CA ILE A 33 2.67 18.02 -2.75
C ILE A 33 2.49 16.71 -3.49
N VAL A 34 1.60 16.72 -4.47
CA VAL A 34 1.33 15.58 -5.36
C VAL A 34 1.48 16.07 -6.79
N GLU A 35 2.52 15.59 -7.46
CA GLU A 35 2.80 15.92 -8.85
C GLU A 35 2.26 14.83 -9.76
N ARG A 36 1.62 15.22 -10.87
CA ARG A 36 0.92 14.29 -11.77
C ARG A 36 1.86 13.21 -12.32
N GLU A 37 3.08 13.58 -12.70
CA GLU A 37 4.05 12.69 -13.32
C GLU A 37 4.52 11.57 -12.38
N PRO A 38 5.11 11.83 -11.20
CA PRO A 38 5.50 10.77 -10.30
C PRO A 38 4.30 10.00 -9.74
N PHE A 39 3.13 10.65 -9.58
CA PHE A 39 1.93 9.95 -9.13
C PHE A 39 1.45 8.91 -10.16
N ARG A 40 1.39 9.26 -11.45
CA ARG A 40 0.99 8.29 -12.49
C ARG A 40 2.01 7.16 -12.68
N LYS A 41 3.31 7.41 -12.45
CA LYS A 41 4.35 6.37 -12.43
C LYS A 41 4.18 5.42 -11.24
N LEU A 42 3.85 5.94 -10.06
CA LEU A 42 3.50 5.12 -8.89
C LEU A 42 2.34 4.17 -9.19
N LEU A 43 1.28 4.67 -9.82
CA LEU A 43 0.12 3.87 -10.19
C LEU A 43 0.46 2.81 -11.25
N ALA A 44 1.39 3.10 -12.17
CA ALA A 44 1.90 2.11 -13.11
C ALA A 44 2.65 0.97 -12.40
N ASP A 45 3.53 1.27 -11.44
CA ASP A 45 4.19 0.24 -10.63
C ASP A 45 3.20 -0.58 -9.81
N PHE A 46 2.21 0.08 -9.21
CA PHE A 46 1.14 -0.61 -8.50
C PHE A 46 0.35 -1.52 -9.43
N TYR A 47 0.06 -1.13 -10.67
CA TYR A 47 -0.62 -2.01 -11.62
C TYR A 47 0.12 -3.34 -11.81
N PHE A 48 1.44 -3.33 -11.99
CA PHE A 48 2.21 -4.56 -12.14
C PHE A 48 2.27 -5.37 -10.83
N LEU A 49 2.44 -4.69 -9.70
CA LEU A 49 2.46 -5.30 -8.37
C LEU A 49 1.13 -6.01 -8.06
N TYR A 50 0.01 -5.30 -8.10
CA TYR A 50 -1.31 -5.85 -7.80
C TYR A 50 -1.74 -6.89 -8.83
N SER A 51 -1.44 -6.69 -10.12
CA SER A 51 -1.72 -7.73 -11.13
C SER A 51 -1.03 -9.04 -10.78
N THR A 52 0.22 -8.99 -10.34
CA THR A 52 0.98 -10.19 -9.95
C THR A 52 0.48 -10.77 -8.63
N LEU A 53 0.26 -9.93 -7.61
CA LEU A 53 -0.24 -10.37 -6.31
C LEU A 53 -1.61 -11.05 -6.43
N GLU A 54 -2.53 -10.46 -7.18
CA GLU A 54 -3.88 -10.99 -7.37
C GLU A 54 -3.87 -12.29 -8.18
N GLU A 55 -3.02 -12.38 -9.22
CA GLU A 55 -2.84 -13.61 -10.00
C GLU A 55 -2.33 -14.76 -9.13
N GLU A 56 -1.29 -14.53 -8.32
CA GLU A 56 -0.71 -15.56 -7.47
C GLU A 56 -1.64 -15.92 -6.28
N LEU A 57 -2.37 -14.95 -5.71
CA LEU A 57 -3.38 -15.24 -4.68
C LEU A 57 -4.53 -16.11 -5.23
N GLU A 58 -5.04 -15.80 -6.42
CA GLU A 58 -6.07 -16.60 -7.10
C GLU A 58 -5.54 -18.00 -7.44
N ARG A 59 -4.29 -18.10 -7.92
CA ARG A 59 -3.64 -19.38 -8.21
C ARG A 59 -3.56 -20.30 -6.99
N HIS A 60 -3.35 -19.72 -5.81
CA HIS A 60 -3.24 -20.43 -4.54
C HIS A 60 -4.53 -20.39 -3.69
N LYS A 61 -5.69 -19.99 -4.26
CA LYS A 61 -6.93 -19.79 -3.48
C LYS A 61 -7.43 -21.00 -2.70
N ASP A 62 -7.08 -22.22 -3.12
CA ASP A 62 -7.46 -23.48 -2.47
C ASP A 62 -6.42 -23.95 -1.43
N ASP A 63 -5.29 -23.24 -1.28
CA ASP A 63 -4.29 -23.51 -0.25
C ASP A 63 -4.88 -23.25 1.16
N PRO A 64 -4.61 -24.10 2.16
CA PRO A 64 -5.18 -23.96 3.50
C PRO A 64 -4.86 -22.64 4.22
N VAL A 65 -3.75 -21.99 3.88
CA VAL A 65 -3.34 -20.69 4.41
C VAL A 65 -3.95 -19.57 3.57
N ILE A 66 -3.75 -19.59 2.25
CA ILE A 66 -4.18 -18.48 1.37
C ILE A 66 -5.70 -18.35 1.30
N SER A 67 -6.44 -19.47 1.31
CA SER A 67 -7.92 -19.48 1.33
C SER A 67 -8.54 -18.66 2.48
N LYS A 68 -7.80 -18.39 3.56
CA LYS A 68 -8.27 -17.60 4.71
C LYS A 68 -8.13 -16.10 4.52
N ILE A 69 -7.26 -15.67 3.61
CA ILE A 69 -6.99 -14.24 3.34
C ILE A 69 -7.24 -13.84 1.89
N TYR A 70 -7.71 -14.78 1.05
CA TYR A 70 -8.11 -14.48 -0.30
C TYR A 70 -9.50 -13.82 -0.32
N PHE A 71 -9.51 -12.51 -0.55
CA PHE A 71 -10.72 -11.69 -0.62
C PHE A 71 -10.75 -10.94 -1.96
N PRO A 72 -11.42 -11.47 -3.00
CA PRO A 72 -11.44 -10.82 -4.32
C PRO A 72 -12.10 -9.43 -4.31
N GLU A 73 -12.90 -9.10 -3.30
CA GLU A 73 -13.42 -7.74 -3.06
C GLU A 73 -12.30 -6.70 -2.78
N LEU A 74 -11.08 -7.16 -2.49
CA LEU A 74 -9.88 -6.35 -2.36
C LEU A 74 -9.06 -6.22 -3.65
N ASN A 75 -9.44 -6.83 -4.77
CA ASN A 75 -8.66 -6.71 -6.01
C ASN A 75 -8.64 -5.26 -6.52
N ARG A 76 -7.45 -4.77 -6.84
CA ARG A 76 -7.14 -3.39 -7.30
C ARG A 76 -6.79 -3.31 -8.77
N LYS A 77 -6.42 -4.41 -9.44
CA LYS A 77 -6.04 -4.39 -10.86
C LYS A 77 -7.02 -3.61 -11.74
N GLN A 78 -8.32 -3.88 -11.62
CA GLN A 78 -9.35 -3.22 -12.43
C GLN A 78 -9.50 -1.74 -12.09
N ASN A 79 -9.36 -1.38 -10.82
CA ASN A 79 -9.34 0.02 -10.39
C ASN A 79 -8.12 0.77 -10.96
N LEU A 80 -6.95 0.14 -10.95
CA LEU A 80 -5.72 0.70 -11.51
C LEU A 80 -5.80 0.89 -13.02
N VAL A 81 -6.46 -0.01 -13.76
CA VAL A 81 -6.73 0.19 -15.20
C VAL A 81 -7.49 1.50 -15.43
N LYS A 82 -8.57 1.76 -14.68
CA LYS A 82 -9.35 3.01 -14.80
C LYS A 82 -8.49 4.26 -14.55
N ASP A 83 -7.62 4.22 -13.53
CA ASP A 83 -6.72 5.34 -13.25
C ASP A 83 -5.65 5.51 -14.34
N LEU A 84 -5.09 4.40 -14.85
CA LEU A 84 -4.09 4.44 -15.92
C LEU A 84 -4.68 4.96 -17.24
N GLU A 85 -5.92 4.60 -17.57
CA GLU A 85 -6.67 5.19 -18.69
C GLU A 85 -6.82 6.71 -18.53
N TYR A 86 -7.09 7.19 -17.31
CA TYR A 86 -7.18 8.61 -17.02
C TYR A 86 -5.83 9.35 -17.13
N TYR A 87 -4.74 8.74 -16.64
CA TYR A 87 -3.44 9.40 -16.58
C TYR A 87 -2.61 9.28 -17.87
N TYR A 88 -2.73 8.19 -18.62
CA TYR A 88 -1.95 7.90 -19.82
C TYR A 88 -2.80 7.88 -21.11
N GLY A 89 -4.13 7.83 -21.00
CA GLY A 89 -5.05 7.74 -22.15
C GLY A 89 -5.38 6.30 -22.54
N GLU A 90 -6.13 6.13 -23.63
CA GLU A 90 -6.64 4.82 -24.07
C GLU A 90 -5.53 3.79 -24.36
N ASN A 91 -4.34 4.25 -24.75
CA ASN A 91 -3.19 3.39 -25.06
C ASN A 91 -2.23 3.17 -23.88
N TRP A 92 -2.69 3.43 -22.65
CA TRP A 92 -1.87 3.37 -21.43
C TRP A 92 -0.98 2.12 -21.33
N ALA A 93 -1.48 0.96 -21.75
CA ALA A 93 -0.78 -0.31 -21.61
C ALA A 93 0.53 -0.38 -22.42
N ALA A 94 0.63 0.38 -23.51
CA ALA A 94 1.86 0.47 -24.31
C ALA A 94 2.87 1.49 -23.75
N ASP A 95 2.41 2.40 -22.89
CA ASP A 95 3.18 3.56 -22.41
C ASP A 95 3.70 3.38 -20.98
N ILE A 96 3.30 2.30 -20.29
CA ILE A 96 3.76 1.99 -18.94
C ILE A 96 4.80 0.88 -18.92
N PHE A 97 5.79 1.05 -18.05
CA PHE A 97 6.80 0.04 -17.75
C PHE A 97 7.03 0.04 -16.24
N PRO A 98 7.22 -1.14 -15.62
CA PRO A 98 7.58 -1.20 -14.22
C PRO A 98 8.98 -0.61 -14.03
N SER A 99 9.14 0.18 -12.98
CA SER A 99 10.41 0.71 -12.52
C SER A 99 11.35 -0.41 -12.08
N VAL A 100 12.63 -0.12 -11.79
CA VAL A 100 13.58 -1.19 -11.43
C VAL A 100 13.19 -1.83 -10.10
N ALA A 101 12.81 -1.02 -9.12
CA ALA A 101 12.21 -1.45 -7.87
C ALA A 101 10.87 -2.15 -8.08
N GLY A 102 10.02 -1.67 -9.00
CA GLY A 102 8.76 -2.32 -9.36
C GLY A 102 8.96 -3.75 -9.90
N GLN A 103 9.93 -3.95 -10.79
CA GLN A 103 10.32 -5.26 -11.30
C GLN A 103 10.84 -6.18 -10.19
N THR A 104 11.65 -5.62 -9.28
CA THR A 104 12.19 -6.36 -8.12
C THR A 104 11.06 -6.82 -7.21
N TYR A 105 10.07 -5.97 -6.94
CA TYR A 105 8.90 -6.33 -6.14
C TYR A 105 8.10 -7.45 -6.84
N VAL A 106 7.75 -7.29 -8.12
CA VAL A 106 7.03 -8.31 -8.89
C VAL A 106 7.77 -9.65 -8.89
N ALA A 107 9.10 -9.63 -9.06
CA ALA A 107 9.93 -10.83 -8.99
C ALA A 107 9.84 -11.51 -7.61
N ARG A 108 9.86 -10.74 -6.52
CA ARG A 108 9.73 -11.29 -5.16
C ARG A 108 8.38 -11.98 -4.94
N ILE A 109 7.28 -11.36 -5.37
CA ILE A 109 5.93 -11.96 -5.26
C ILE A 109 5.89 -13.32 -5.98
N ARG A 110 6.44 -13.39 -7.20
CA ARG A 110 6.49 -14.64 -7.97
C ARG A 110 7.38 -15.68 -7.31
N GLU A 111 8.53 -15.27 -6.79
CA GLU A 111 9.46 -16.15 -6.08
C GLU A 111 8.78 -16.80 -4.88
N VAL A 112 8.16 -16.00 -3.99
CA VAL A 112 7.49 -16.55 -2.79
C VAL A 112 6.29 -17.40 -3.18
N SER A 113 5.54 -17.02 -4.21
CA SER A 113 4.44 -17.85 -4.70
C SER A 113 4.89 -19.22 -5.22
N GLN A 114 6.10 -19.33 -5.76
CA GLN A 114 6.61 -20.61 -6.26
C GLN A 114 7.24 -21.46 -5.17
N ILE A 115 7.91 -20.85 -4.19
CA ILE A 115 8.71 -21.55 -3.18
C ILE A 115 7.94 -21.80 -1.89
N GLU A 116 7.25 -20.79 -1.35
CA GLU A 116 6.54 -20.85 -0.07
C GLU A 116 5.30 -19.92 -0.11
N PRO A 117 4.20 -20.36 -0.77
CA PRO A 117 3.05 -19.50 -1.07
C PRO A 117 2.44 -18.80 0.15
N ALA A 118 2.53 -19.41 1.34
CA ALA A 118 2.08 -18.82 2.60
C ALA A 118 2.68 -17.43 2.88
N LEU A 119 3.84 -17.10 2.32
CA LEU A 119 4.45 -15.77 2.46
C LEU A 119 3.70 -14.69 1.66
N LEU A 120 2.82 -15.03 0.71
CA LEU A 120 1.91 -14.07 0.05
C LEU A 120 0.99 -13.36 1.06
N VAL A 121 0.73 -13.97 2.23
CA VAL A 121 0.01 -13.35 3.36
C VAL A 121 0.65 -12.02 3.75
N ALA A 122 1.98 -11.94 3.74
CA ALA A 122 2.73 -10.74 4.09
C ALA A 122 2.47 -9.59 3.12
N HIS A 123 2.57 -9.85 1.81
CA HIS A 123 2.32 -8.85 0.76
C HIS A 123 0.85 -8.40 0.76
N SER A 124 -0.08 -9.35 0.87
CA SER A 124 -1.51 -9.07 1.00
C SER A 124 -1.80 -8.16 2.21
N TYR A 125 -1.19 -8.47 3.37
CA TYR A 125 -1.31 -7.64 4.57
C TYR A 125 -0.77 -6.23 4.36
N VAL A 126 0.48 -6.08 3.92
CA VAL A 126 1.14 -4.77 3.77
C VAL A 126 0.38 -3.88 2.79
N ARG A 127 -0.09 -4.44 1.67
CA ARG A 127 -0.80 -3.68 0.64
C ARG A 127 -2.24 -3.37 1.06
N TYR A 128 -3.09 -4.39 1.20
CA TYR A 128 -4.53 -4.14 1.36
C TYR A 128 -4.91 -3.51 2.70
N MET A 129 -4.22 -3.84 3.80
CA MET A 129 -4.52 -3.17 5.09
C MET A 129 -4.09 -1.70 5.09
N GLY A 130 -3.03 -1.37 4.34
CA GLY A 130 -2.59 0.00 4.10
C GLY A 130 -3.63 0.78 3.29
N ASP A 131 -4.10 0.20 2.19
CA ASP A 131 -5.11 0.81 1.30
C ASP A 131 -6.45 1.09 2.01
N LEU A 132 -6.89 0.15 2.88
CA LEU A 132 -8.08 0.28 3.73
C LEU A 132 -7.90 1.20 4.94
N SER A 133 -6.69 1.72 5.17
CA SER A 133 -6.34 2.57 6.29
C SER A 133 -5.83 3.93 5.81
N GLY A 134 -4.51 4.12 5.69
CA GLY A 134 -3.91 5.38 5.26
C GLY A 134 -4.27 5.77 3.82
N GLY A 135 -4.58 4.78 2.96
CA GLY A 135 -4.96 5.02 1.57
C GLY A 135 -6.15 5.97 1.39
N GLN A 136 -7.09 6.01 2.33
CA GLN A 136 -8.24 6.92 2.26
C GLN A 136 -7.84 8.38 2.50
N SER A 137 -6.83 8.62 3.34
CA SER A 137 -6.25 9.96 3.51
C SER A 137 -5.46 10.36 2.26
N LEU A 138 -4.66 9.43 1.70
CA LEU A 138 -3.89 9.67 0.47
C LEU A 138 -4.81 9.98 -0.72
N LYS A 139 -5.94 9.29 -0.84
CA LYS A 139 -7.00 9.59 -1.81
C LYS A 139 -7.42 11.06 -1.74
N ASN A 140 -7.80 11.54 -0.56
CA ASN A 140 -8.30 12.91 -0.40
C ASN A 140 -7.23 13.95 -0.75
N ILE A 141 -5.98 13.68 -0.36
CA ILE A 141 -4.84 14.54 -0.68
C ILE A 141 -4.61 14.59 -2.19
N ALA A 142 -4.55 13.45 -2.88
CA ALA A 142 -4.35 13.39 -4.34
C ALA A 142 -5.45 14.15 -5.09
N ARG A 143 -6.72 13.96 -4.69
CA ARG A 143 -7.85 14.66 -5.32
C ARG A 143 -7.76 16.18 -5.17
N SER A 144 -7.38 16.63 -3.97
CA SER A 144 -7.20 18.04 -3.68
C SER A 144 -6.02 18.63 -4.45
N ALA A 145 -4.84 18.00 -4.37
CA ALA A 145 -3.60 18.52 -4.94
C ALA A 145 -3.59 18.52 -6.48
N LEU A 146 -4.21 17.52 -7.11
CA LEU A 146 -4.28 17.38 -8.57
C LEU A 146 -5.58 17.93 -9.18
N GLU A 147 -6.44 18.57 -8.37
CA GLU A 147 -7.72 19.14 -8.78
C GLU A 147 -8.58 18.16 -9.61
N LEU A 148 -8.68 16.91 -9.13
CA LEU A 148 -9.25 15.82 -9.92
C LEU A 148 -10.76 15.93 -10.10
N PRO A 149 -11.30 15.50 -11.26
CA PRO A 149 -12.74 15.32 -11.45
C PRO A 149 -13.36 14.41 -10.38
N ALA A 150 -14.67 14.54 -10.16
CA ALA A 150 -15.41 13.88 -9.08
C ALA A 150 -15.18 12.35 -9.01
N ASP A 151 -15.05 11.70 -10.17
CA ASP A 151 -15.10 10.25 -10.37
C ASP A 151 -13.85 9.67 -11.08
N GLN A 152 -12.76 10.44 -11.23
CA GLN A 152 -11.56 10.01 -11.96
C GLN A 152 -10.27 10.20 -11.15
N GLY A 153 -9.24 9.42 -11.50
CA GLY A 153 -7.85 9.59 -11.05
C GLY A 153 -7.50 9.06 -9.65
N THR A 154 -8.45 8.47 -8.93
CA THR A 154 -8.20 7.83 -7.62
C THR A 154 -9.01 6.54 -7.42
N GLN A 155 -9.37 5.86 -8.51
CA GLN A 155 -10.12 4.60 -8.48
C GLN A 155 -9.39 3.52 -7.69
N PHE A 156 -8.06 3.53 -7.65
CA PHE A 156 -7.24 2.63 -6.84
C PHE A 156 -7.65 2.59 -5.36
N TYR A 157 -8.10 3.72 -4.80
CA TYR A 157 -8.51 3.81 -3.40
C TYR A 157 -10.00 3.53 -3.17
N GLU A 158 -10.76 3.21 -4.23
CA GLU A 158 -12.19 2.91 -4.17
C GLU A 158 -12.43 1.40 -4.05
N PHE A 159 -13.08 1.01 -2.96
CA PHE A 159 -13.50 -0.36 -2.70
C PHE A 159 -15.01 -0.42 -2.86
N GLU A 160 -15.50 -0.77 -4.05
CA GLU A 160 -16.94 -0.70 -4.39
C GLU A 160 -17.81 -1.49 -3.40
N GLN A 161 -17.35 -2.66 -2.95
CA GLN A 161 -18.05 -3.51 -1.98
C GLN A 161 -17.81 -3.09 -0.51
N ILE A 162 -16.91 -2.14 -0.26
CA ILE A 162 -16.45 -1.69 1.07
C ILE A 162 -16.42 -0.14 1.10
N ALA A 163 -17.50 0.48 0.63
CA ALA A 163 -17.53 1.91 0.32
C ALA A 163 -17.53 2.83 1.55
N THR A 164 -18.10 2.39 2.68
CA THR A 164 -18.23 3.22 3.89
C THR A 164 -17.08 3.04 4.87
N ALA A 165 -16.86 4.01 5.76
CA ALA A 165 -15.85 3.90 6.81
C ALA A 165 -16.17 2.74 7.77
N GLU A 166 -17.45 2.51 8.05
CA GLU A 166 -17.95 1.40 8.86
C GLU A 166 -17.66 0.06 8.18
N ALA A 167 -17.97 -0.07 6.89
CA ALA A 167 -17.69 -1.28 6.12
C ALA A 167 -16.18 -1.58 6.09
N ARG A 168 -15.32 -0.56 5.91
CA ARG A 168 -13.86 -0.74 5.98
C ARG A 168 -13.40 -1.17 7.37
N ARG A 169 -14.00 -0.64 8.43
CA ARG A 169 -13.68 -1.05 9.81
C ARG A 169 -14.04 -2.50 10.06
N GLU A 170 -15.26 -2.91 9.67
CA GLU A 170 -15.75 -4.28 9.78
C GLU A 170 -14.90 -5.25 8.96
N PHE A 171 -14.57 -4.86 7.73
CA PHE A 171 -13.73 -5.66 6.85
C PHE A 171 -12.32 -5.86 7.42
N LYS A 172 -11.70 -4.82 7.99
CA LYS A 172 -10.42 -4.96 8.70
C LYS A 172 -10.54 -5.88 9.93
N GLY A 173 -11.72 -6.02 10.53
CA GLY A 173 -12.00 -7.06 11.53
C GLY A 173 -11.91 -8.45 10.91
N LYS A 174 -12.74 -8.70 9.87
CA LYS A 174 -12.77 -9.95 9.10
C LYS A 174 -11.38 -10.38 8.62
N TYR A 175 -10.58 -9.45 8.09
CA TYR A 175 -9.22 -9.73 7.62
C TYR A 175 -8.30 -10.19 8.76
N ARG A 176 -8.36 -9.52 9.93
CA ARG A 176 -7.57 -9.91 11.10
C ARG A 176 -7.99 -11.27 11.65
N ASP A 177 -9.28 -11.56 11.65
CA ASP A 177 -9.79 -12.88 12.03
C ASP A 177 -9.29 -13.97 11.07
N GLY A 178 -9.21 -13.67 9.77
CA GLY A 178 -8.59 -14.55 8.76
C GLY A 178 -7.11 -14.83 9.04
N LEU A 179 -6.32 -13.80 9.36
CA LEU A 179 -4.92 -13.94 9.77
C LEU A 179 -4.77 -14.80 11.04
N ASN A 180 -5.61 -14.55 12.03
CA ASN A 180 -5.58 -15.25 13.31
C ASN A 180 -6.00 -16.73 13.21
N ALA A 181 -6.74 -17.07 12.15
CA ALA A 181 -7.22 -18.41 11.86
C ALA A 181 -6.27 -19.24 10.95
N LEU A 182 -5.13 -18.69 10.53
CA LEU A 182 -4.19 -19.41 9.67
C LEU A 182 -3.64 -20.69 10.35
N PRO A 183 -3.61 -21.84 9.66
CA PRO A 183 -3.08 -23.09 10.21
C PRO A 183 -1.54 -23.15 10.11
N ILE A 184 -0.86 -22.26 10.81
CA ILE A 184 0.62 -22.10 10.76
C ILE A 184 1.26 -22.36 12.12
N ASP A 185 2.55 -22.75 12.11
CA ASP A 185 3.39 -22.84 13.29
C ASP A 185 4.15 -21.53 13.56
N GLU A 186 4.86 -21.46 14.69
CA GLU A 186 5.64 -20.28 15.08
C GLU A 186 6.77 -19.95 14.09
N SER A 187 7.31 -20.97 13.40
CA SER A 187 8.40 -20.75 12.43
C SER A 187 7.87 -20.04 11.19
N LEU A 188 6.76 -20.51 10.62
CA LEU A 188 6.13 -19.87 9.47
C LEU A 188 5.53 -18.51 9.84
N GLU A 189 5.01 -18.36 11.06
CA GLU A 189 4.55 -17.07 11.59
C GLU A 189 5.68 -16.02 11.56
N GLN A 190 6.87 -16.36 12.06
CA GLN A 190 8.02 -15.45 12.02
C GLN A 190 8.45 -15.12 10.59
N LYS A 191 8.49 -16.11 9.69
CA LYS A 191 8.80 -15.85 8.27
C LYS A 191 7.82 -14.88 7.62
N ILE A 192 6.52 -14.97 7.94
CA ILE A 192 5.51 -14.05 7.42
C ILE A 192 5.76 -12.62 7.93
N ILE A 193 6.17 -12.45 9.20
CA ILE A 193 6.51 -11.14 9.77
C ILE A 193 7.78 -10.57 9.12
N ASP A 194 8.80 -11.40 8.90
CA ASP A 194 10.03 -11.02 8.23
C ASP A 194 9.75 -10.61 6.78
N GLU A 195 8.94 -11.38 6.06
CA GLU A 195 8.50 -11.04 4.70
C GLU A 195 7.68 -9.76 4.68
N ALA A 196 6.87 -9.48 5.70
CA ALA A 196 6.10 -8.24 5.77
C ALA A 196 7.03 -7.02 5.90
N ASN A 197 8.09 -7.13 6.70
CA ASN A 197 9.13 -6.10 6.76
C ASN A 197 9.90 -5.94 5.43
N HIS A 198 10.15 -7.05 4.72
CA HIS A 198 10.72 -7.03 3.38
C HIS A 198 9.77 -6.33 2.38
N ALA A 199 8.47 -6.64 2.42
CA ALA A 199 7.44 -6.04 1.58
C ALA A 199 7.31 -4.52 1.80
N PHE A 200 7.49 -4.03 3.04
CA PHE A 200 7.63 -2.60 3.31
C PHE A 200 8.90 -2.01 2.67
N THR A 201 10.01 -2.73 2.71
CA THR A 201 11.28 -2.29 2.10
C THR A 201 11.14 -2.14 0.59
N LEU A 202 10.64 -3.17 -0.09
CA LEU A 202 10.35 -3.11 -1.53
C LEU A 202 9.39 -1.98 -1.88
N ASN A 203 8.40 -1.70 -1.01
CA ASN A 203 7.50 -0.59 -1.25
C ASN A 203 8.18 0.78 -1.12
N ARG A 204 9.08 0.94 -0.14
CA ARG A 204 9.89 2.16 -0.01
C ARG A 204 10.79 2.34 -1.22
N ASP A 205 11.37 1.26 -1.75
CA ASP A 205 12.25 1.33 -2.92
C ASP A 205 11.48 1.81 -4.17
N VAL A 206 10.27 1.29 -4.40
CA VAL A 206 9.36 1.77 -5.46
C VAL A 206 9.07 3.26 -5.31
N VAL A 207 8.75 3.69 -4.10
CA VAL A 207 8.46 5.09 -3.80
C VAL A 207 9.70 5.99 -3.92
N HIS A 208 10.88 5.46 -3.59
CA HIS A 208 12.16 6.17 -3.68
C HIS A 208 12.54 6.51 -5.12
N GLU A 209 12.25 5.64 -6.09
CA GLU A 209 12.51 5.90 -7.52
C GLU A 209 11.76 7.13 -8.06
N LEU A 210 10.71 7.59 -7.36
CA LEU A 210 9.92 8.77 -7.72
C LEU A 210 10.44 10.08 -7.09
N GLU A 211 11.40 10.00 -6.16
CA GLU A 211 11.86 11.18 -5.42
C GLU A 211 12.61 12.19 -6.30
N ALA A 212 13.29 11.71 -7.35
CA ALA A 212 13.94 12.56 -8.33
C ALA A 212 12.92 13.41 -9.12
N ASP A 213 11.83 12.79 -9.58
CA ASP A 213 10.75 13.49 -10.29
C ASP A 213 10.07 14.55 -9.40
N VAL A 214 9.81 14.22 -8.12
CA VAL A 214 9.25 15.19 -7.16
C VAL A 214 10.21 16.36 -6.95
N LYS A 215 11.50 16.08 -6.77
CA LYS A 215 12.54 17.10 -6.58
C LYS A 215 12.69 18.00 -7.81
N GLU A 216 12.63 17.43 -9.01
CA GLU A 216 12.65 18.21 -10.26
C GLU A 216 11.45 19.16 -10.35
N ALA A 217 10.26 18.72 -9.94
CA ALA A 217 9.06 19.52 -10.00
C ALA A 217 9.03 20.68 -8.99
N ILE A 218 9.46 20.46 -7.74
CA ILE A 218 9.34 21.47 -6.66
C ILE A 218 10.63 22.22 -6.36
N GLY A 219 11.77 21.76 -6.90
CA GLY A 219 13.10 22.29 -6.66
C GLY A 219 13.75 21.83 -5.35
N ASP A 220 15.07 21.78 -5.35
CA ASP A 220 15.91 21.25 -4.26
C ASP A 220 15.59 21.89 -2.90
N HIS A 221 15.44 23.22 -2.86
CA HIS A 221 15.24 23.94 -1.61
C HIS A 221 13.93 23.55 -0.90
N VAL A 222 12.83 23.46 -1.65
CA VAL A 222 11.52 23.07 -1.10
C VAL A 222 11.53 21.60 -0.69
N PHE A 223 12.13 20.75 -1.53
CA PHE A 223 12.28 19.33 -1.24
C PHE A 223 13.06 19.10 0.07
N GLU A 224 14.21 19.76 0.24
CA GLU A 224 15.01 19.66 1.47
C GLU A 224 14.25 20.16 2.70
N LEU A 225 13.57 21.31 2.60
CA LEU A 225 12.82 21.89 3.72
C LEU A 225 11.75 20.92 4.25
N ILE A 226 11.04 20.25 3.35
CA ILE A 226 9.94 19.35 3.71
C ILE A 226 10.44 18.02 4.26
N THR A 227 11.50 17.48 3.68
CA THR A 227 11.96 16.11 3.94
C THR A 227 12.88 16.01 5.15
N ARG A 228 13.43 17.15 5.61
CA ARG A 228 14.42 17.26 6.71
C ARG A 228 13.96 16.69 8.05
N GLN A 229 12.71 16.88 8.44
CA GLN A 229 12.22 16.44 9.74
C GLN A 229 11.48 15.10 9.64
N ALA A 230 11.77 14.19 10.57
CA ALA A 230 11.02 12.95 10.70
C ALA A 230 9.63 13.20 11.32
N ILE A 231 8.65 12.40 10.93
CA ILE A 231 7.29 12.41 11.49
C ILE A 231 7.12 11.17 12.37
N PRO A 232 6.49 11.27 13.57
CA PRO A 232 6.15 10.11 14.38
C PRO A 232 5.30 9.11 13.59
N GLY A 233 5.53 7.80 13.78
CA GLY A 233 4.80 6.79 13.03
C GLY A 233 3.36 6.64 13.49
N ALA A 234 2.41 6.55 12.55
CA ALA A 234 0.98 6.45 12.89
C ALA A 234 0.62 5.17 13.67
N THR A 235 1.50 4.15 13.65
CA THR A 235 1.31 2.87 14.34
C THR A 235 2.11 2.72 15.64
N GLU A 236 2.93 3.70 16.04
CA GLU A 236 3.87 3.58 17.17
C GLU A 236 3.22 3.73 18.55
N HIS A 237 1.97 4.23 18.65
CA HIS A 237 1.31 4.44 19.94
C HIS A 237 0.36 3.29 20.34
N PRO A 238 0.58 2.62 21.50
CA PRO A 238 -0.37 1.71 22.09
C PRO A 238 -1.38 2.49 22.96
N HIS A 239 -2.64 2.51 22.53
CA HIS A 239 -3.83 3.00 23.26
C HIS A 239 -3.83 4.46 23.78
N GLY A 240 -4.65 5.31 23.15
CA GLY A 240 -5.12 6.55 23.78
C GLY A 240 -5.63 7.59 22.77
N HIS A 241 -6.95 7.73 22.69
CA HIS A 241 -7.70 8.86 22.12
C HIS A 241 -7.37 9.39 20.71
N GLY A 242 -8.28 9.09 19.77
CA GLY A 242 -8.58 9.95 18.62
C GLY A 242 -7.51 10.01 17.54
N HIS A 243 -7.92 10.18 16.28
CA HIS A 243 -6.99 10.65 15.25
C HIS A 243 -6.36 11.97 15.70
N PRO A 244 -5.02 12.07 15.81
CA PRO A 244 -4.40 13.37 15.79
C PRO A 244 -4.44 13.86 14.34
N HIS A 245 -5.43 14.70 14.04
CA HIS A 245 -5.29 15.72 13.00
C HIS A 245 -4.12 16.61 13.42
N ASN A 246 -2.91 16.25 13.00
CA ASN A 246 -1.74 17.12 13.11
C ASN A 246 -1.28 17.53 11.72
N VAL A 247 -2.07 18.40 11.09
CA VAL A 247 -1.56 19.57 10.38
C VAL A 247 -2.53 20.70 10.67
N ALA A 248 -2.08 21.67 11.46
CA ALA A 248 -2.77 22.93 11.62
C ALA A 248 -2.90 23.61 10.24
N ILE A 249 -4.14 23.86 9.83
CA ILE A 249 -4.46 24.90 8.85
C ILE A 249 -5.58 25.73 9.47
N ALA A 250 -5.43 27.04 9.33
CA ALA A 250 -6.15 28.09 10.02
C ALA A 250 -7.65 28.16 9.66
N GLU A 251 -8.41 28.56 10.69
CA GLU A 251 -9.80 29.05 10.73
C GLU A 251 -10.95 28.10 10.31
#